data_AF-A0A455UHX5-F1
#
_entry.id   AF-A0A455UHX5-F1
#
_cell.length_a   1.000
_cell.length_b   1.000
_cell.length_c   1.000
_cell.angle_alpha   90.00
_cell.angle_beta   90.00
_cell.angle_gamma   90.00
#
_symmetry.space_group_name_H-M   'P 1'
#
loop_
_entity.id
_entity.type
_entity.pdbx_description
1 polymer ?
#
loop_
_entity_poly.entity_id
_entity_poly.type
_entity_poly.pdbx_seq_one_letter_code
_entity_poly.pdbx_strand_id
1 'polypeptide(L)' 'MAFTCRLANGGSVAYVAGHGANPSPNALVLNIEGAIGPATKDYFERGLNNAREQDSEVVIVEIDTLAGWSIPHAT' A
#
# COMPACT_ATOMS: atom_id res chain seq x y z
N MET A 1 11.33 16.40 -19.94
CA MET A 1 12.68 16.25 -20.52
C MET A 1 12.54 15.53 -21.85
N ALA A 2 12.86 16.17 -22.97
CA ALA A 2 12.77 15.56 -24.29
C ALA A 2 14.11 14.93 -24.65
N PHE A 3 14.12 13.62 -24.92
CA PHE A 3 15.30 12.94 -25.43
C PHE A 3 15.16 12.81 -26.95
N THR A 4 16.11 13.39 -27.68
CA THR A 4 16.16 13.29 -29.14
C THR A 4 17.08 12.13 -29.50
N CYS A 5 16.49 11.01 -29.94
CA CYS A 5 17.26 9.89 -30.47
C CYS A 5 17.50 10.15 -31.96
N ARG A 6 18.76 10.35 -32.36
CA ARG A 6 19.14 10.53 -33.77
C ARG A 6 19.12 9.17 -34.47
N LEU A 7 18.20 8.97 -35.42
CA LEU A 7 18.16 7.75 -36.23
C LEU A 7 19.32 7.77 -37.24
N ALA A 8 19.82 6.58 -37.60
CA ALA A 8 20.96 6.40 -38.51
C ALA A 8 20.78 7.08 -39.90
N ASN A 9 19.54 7.41 -40.29
CA ASN A 9 19.21 8.11 -41.54
C ASN A 9 19.13 9.65 -41.40
N GLY A 10 19.63 10.25 -40.30
CA GLY A 10 19.75 11.71 -40.16
C GLY A 10 18.47 12.46 -39.78
N GLY A 11 17.33 11.78 -39.66
CA GLY A 11 16.10 12.35 -39.11
C GLY A 11 16.14 12.43 -37.58
N SER A 12 15.79 13.58 -37.01
CA SER A 12 15.58 13.76 -35.57
C SER A 12 14.14 13.43 -35.20
N VAL A 13 13.95 12.35 -34.44
CA VAL A 13 12.66 12.00 -33.84
C VAL A 13 12.70 12.36 -32.37
N ALA A 14 11.75 13.18 -31.91
CA ALA A 14 11.56 13.46 -30.50
C ALA A 14 10.73 12.33 -29.88
N TYR A 15 11.33 11.55 -28.97
CA TYR A 15 10.56 10.58 -28.21
C TYR A 15 10.06 11.25 -26.92
N VAL A 16 8.75 11.38 -26.80
CA VAL A 16 8.11 11.86 -25.58
C VAL A 16 7.90 10.63 -24.70
N ALA A 17 8.83 10.36 -23.80
CA ALA A 17 8.64 9.31 -22.79
C ALA A 17 7.55 9.78 -21.82
N GLY A 18 6.33 9.25 -21.98
CA GLY A 18 5.30 9.38 -20.97
C GLY A 18 5.73 8.63 -19.72
N HIS A 19 5.84 9.32 -18.59
CA HIS A 19 5.98 8.66 -17.30
C HIS A 19 4.62 8.05 -16.97
N GLY A 20 4.39 6.82 -17.43
CA GLY A 20 3.23 6.04 -17.03
C GLY A 20 3.30 5.88 -15.52
N ALA A 21 2.45 6.61 -14.80
CA ALA A 21 2.29 6.45 -13.37
C ALA A 21 1.87 5.00 -13.14
N ASN A 22 2.80 4.15 -12.70
CA ASN A 22 2.44 2.85 -12.17
C ASN A 22 1.65 3.16 -10.90
N PRO A 23 0.33 2.89 -10.84
CA PRO A 23 -0.43 3.17 -9.65
C PRO A 23 0.22 2.36 -8.55
N SER A 24 0.80 3.05 -7.57
CA SER A 24 1.40 2.36 -6.44
C SER A 24 0.28 1.55 -5.77
N PRO A 25 0.50 0.26 -5.47
CA PRO A 25 -0.54 -0.58 -4.89
C PRO A 25 -1.07 0.09 -3.62
N ASN A 26 -2.40 0.24 -3.55
CA ASN A 26 -3.07 0.93 -2.46
C ASN A 26 -3.19 -0.01 -1.26
N ALA A 27 -2.71 0.42 -0.10
CA ALA A 27 -2.74 -0.34 1.14
C ALA A 27 -3.53 0.44 2.20
N LEU A 28 -4.51 -0.22 2.83
CA LEU A 28 -5.21 0.35 3.98
C LEU A 28 -4.57 -0.16 5.28
N VAL A 29 -4.22 0.75 6.18
CA VAL A 29 -3.69 0.41 7.51
C VAL A 29 -4.80 0.58 8.55
N LEU A 30 -5.08 -0.47 9.30
CA LEU A 30 -5.96 -0.45 10.47
C LEU A 30 -5.09 -0.46 11.73
N ASN A 31 -5.24 0.56 12.58
CA ASN A 31 -4.52 0.64 13.85
C ASN A 31 -5.45 0.21 14.99
N ILE A 32 -5.06 -0.82 15.73
CA ILE A 32 -5.83 -1.39 16.84
C ILE A 32 -4.98 -1.31 18.10
N GLU A 33 -5.43 -0.49 19.04
CA GLU A 33 -4.76 -0.29 20.33
C GLU A 33 -5.59 -0.90 21.47
N GLY A 34 -4.93 -1.49 22.46
CA GLY A 34 -5.56 -1.90 23.72
C GLY A 34 -6.18 -3.30 23.70
N ALA A 35 -7.29 -3.50 24.40
CA ALA A 35 -7.88 -4.82 24.59
C ALA A 35 -8.69 -5.27 23.35
N ILE A 36 -8.52 -6.52 22.94
CA ILE A 36 -9.35 -7.13 21.89
C ILE A 36 -10.73 -7.46 22.45
N GLY A 37 -11.78 -6.83 21.91
CA GLY A 37 -13.16 -7.03 22.34
C GLY A 37 -14.20 -6.81 21.23
N PRO A 38 -15.51 -6.76 21.56
CA PRO A 38 -16.58 -6.58 20.57
C PRO A 38 -16.42 -5.33 19.69
N ALA A 39 -15.87 -4.25 20.25
CA ALA A 39 -15.55 -3.03 19.51
C ALA A 39 -14.46 -3.24 18.44
N THR A 40 -13.46 -4.08 18.73
CA THR A 40 -12.39 -4.42 17.78
C THR A 40 -12.95 -5.19 16.58
N LYS A 41 -13.89 -6.12 16.80
CA LYS A 41 -14.57 -6.86 15.73
C LYS A 41 -15.29 -5.91 14.77
N ASP A 42 -16.08 -5.02 15.34
CA ASP A 42 -16.87 -4.03 14.60
C ASP A 42 -15.99 -3.02 13.86
N TYR A 43 -14.88 -2.58 14.46
CA TYR A 43 -13.85 -1.78 13.78
C TYR A 43 -13.21 -2.53 12.60
N PHE A 44 -12.87 -3.81 12.79
CA PHE A 44 -12.27 -4.64 11.75
C PHE A 44 -13.21 -4.84 10.56
N GLU A 45 -14.48 -5.15 10.81
CA GLU A 45 -15.50 -5.33 9.77
C GLU A 45 -15.70 -4.05 8.94
N ARG A 46 -15.77 -2.88 9.60
CA ARG A 46 -15.82 -1.59 8.89
C ARG A 46 -14.56 -1.30 8.09
N GLY A 47 -13.39 -1.56 8.66
CA GLY A 47 -12.11 -1.37 7.99
C GLY A 47 -12.01 -2.20 6.72
N LEU A 48 -12.48 -3.45 6.76
CA LEU A 48 -12.49 -4.32 5.60
C LEU A 48 -13.46 -3.86 4.51
N ASN A 49 -14.63 -3.35 4.89
CA ASN A 49 -15.56 -2.75 3.92
C ASN A 49 -14.94 -1.51 3.26
N ASN A 50 -14.30 -0.64 4.04
CA ASN A 50 -13.59 0.54 3.52
C ASN A 50 -12.46 0.15 2.55
N ALA A 51 -11.72 -0.92 2.85
CA ALA A 51 -10.66 -1.41 1.95
C ALA A 51 -11.23 -1.84 0.59
N ARG A 52 -12.41 -2.47 0.59
CA ARG A 52 -13.10 -2.89 -0.65
C ARG A 52 -13.62 -1.70 -1.44
N GLU A 53 -14.16 -0.70 -0.76
CA GLU A 53 -14.63 0.54 -1.40
C GLU A 53 -13.50 1.36 -2.03
N GLN A 54 -12.27 1.22 -1.49
CA GLN A 54 -11.07 1.91 -1.98
C GLN A 54 -10.24 1.07 -2.95
N ASP A 55 -10.73 -0.10 -3.36
CA ASP A 55 -9.99 -1.09 -4.17
C ASP A 55 -8.57 -1.33 -3.63
N SER A 56 -8.42 -1.37 -2.29
CA SER A 56 -7.14 -1.62 -1.64
C SER A 56 -6.72 -3.07 -1.91
N GLU A 57 -5.50 -3.24 -2.40
CA GLU A 57 -4.95 -4.56 -2.73
C GLU A 57 -4.56 -5.33 -1.46
N VAL A 58 -4.21 -4.61 -0.40
CA VAL A 58 -3.79 -5.17 0.87
C VAL A 58 -4.36 -4.36 2.04
N VAL A 59 -4.66 -5.06 3.13
CA VAL A 59 -4.96 -4.45 4.43
C VAL A 59 -3.88 -4.87 5.40
N ILE A 60 -3.23 -3.88 6.01
CA ILE A 60 -2.21 -4.07 7.06
C ILE A 60 -2.89 -3.76 8.37
N VAL A 61 -2.76 -4.65 9.35
CA VAL A 61 -3.33 -4.44 10.68
C VAL A 61 -2.19 -4.31 11.66
N GLU A 62 -2.04 -3.11 12.21
CA GLU A 62 -1.13 -2.83 13.30
C GLU A 62 -1.88 -3.05 14.60
N ILE A 63 -1.41 -3.99 15.40
CA ILE A 63 -2.09 -4.43 16.62
C ILE A 63 -1.12 -4.24 17.78
N ASP A 64 -1.31 -3.18 18.55
CA ASP A 64 -0.67 -2.99 19.84
C ASP A 64 -1.64 -3.42 20.95
N THR A 65 -1.83 -4.74 21.02
CA THR A 65 -2.64 -5.35 22.07
C THR A 65 -1.72 -5.85 23.16
N LEU A 66 -1.96 -5.43 24.40
CA LEU A 66 -1.39 -6.05 25.59
C LEU A 66 -1.95 -7.46 25.76
N ALA A 67 -1.52 -8.39 24.91
CA ALA A 67 -1.74 -9.82 25.08
C ALA A 67 -0.45 -10.41 25.65
N GLY A 68 -0.54 -11.15 26.75
CA GLY A 68 0.59 -11.64 27.57
C GLY A 68 1.50 -12.69 26.91
N TRP A 69 1.86 -12.53 25.64
CA TRP A 69 2.76 -13.42 24.92
C TRP A 69 4.11 -12.74 24.69
N SER A 70 5.08 -13.07 25.54
CA SER A 70 6.48 -12.76 25.28
C SER A 70 6.96 -13.63 24.11
N ILE A 71 7.20 -13.03 22.94
CA ILE A 71 8.07 -13.65 21.93
C ILE A 71 9.50 -13.65 22.50
N PRO A 72 10.16 -14.82 22.68
CA PRO A 72 11.57 -14.80 23.04
C PRO A 72 12.34 -14.23 21.86
N HIS A 73 13.06 -13.13 22.09
CA HIS A 73 14.11 -12.71 21.18
C HIS A 73 15.16 -13.83 21.18
N ALA A 74 15.43 -14.42 20.01
CA ALA A 74 16.60 -15.26 19.87
C ALA A 74 17.83 -14.33 19.97
N THR A 75 18.58 -14.43 21.07
CA THR A 75 19.96 -13.95 21.15
C THR A 75 20.89 -14.98 20.54
#